data_AF-A0A925VXL9-F1
#
_entry.id   AF-A0A925VXL9-F1
#
_cell.length_a   1.000
_cell.length_b   1.000
_cell.length_c   1.000
_cell.angle_alpha   90.00
_cell.angle_beta   90.00
_cell.angle_gamma   90.00
#
_symmetry.space_group_name_H-M   'P 1'
#
loop_
_entity.id
_entity.type
_entity.pdbx_description
1 polymer ?
#
loop_
_entity_poly.entity_id
_entity_poly.type
_entity_poly.pdbx_seq_one_letter_code
_entity_poly.pdbx_strand_id
1 'polypeptide(L)'
;MIGRIRSVVRKLRGRSSHELYTRATQRAYALGERAALRMGRSPDEVAPRFDADTVFTQPFFPGIGGGKNGVQSTIAALRAVAPQDESEVLTRAAAAERGDISLLGYGMLHVGATPDWQRDPFANLRAPQEHWSTIPYLDRHVVGDHKVVWEINRHQYFLTFGQAFAYTGDERWPKAFVRMLDGWLDTNPPTIGMNWCSSLEVSYRAISWLWALQLMRDAHAVDARFKARVLASLQAHGRHLERYLSTYFSPNTHLTGEALGLFYIGTQCPELPRAEHWASLGASVLERALDTQVLADGVYFEQATQYHRYTIDIYVHYALLAKAVRRDTAHTVLPALSRMFDVLLHLTRGDGTIPLV
;
A
#
# COMPACT_ATOMS: atom_id res chain seq x y z
N MET A 1 -14.44 1.30 38.54
CA MET A 1 -13.13 1.97 38.28
C MET A 1 -11.93 1.02 38.47
N ILE A 2 -11.86 0.27 39.58
CA ILE A 2 -10.75 -0.63 39.94
C ILE A 2 -10.52 -1.78 38.93
N GLY A 3 -11.58 -2.37 38.35
CA GLY A 3 -11.45 -3.43 37.33
C GLY A 3 -10.83 -2.98 36.01
N ARG A 4 -11.05 -1.72 35.60
CA ARG A 4 -10.46 -1.12 34.40
C ARG A 4 -8.96 -0.86 34.60
N ILE A 5 -8.57 -0.41 35.80
CA ILE A 5 -7.17 -0.18 36.19
C ILE A 5 -6.42 -1.51 36.27
N ARG A 6 -6.97 -2.55 36.90
CA ARG A 6 -6.36 -3.90 36.94
C ARG A 6 -6.19 -4.52 35.54
N SER A 7 -7.15 -4.34 34.65
CA SER A 7 -7.07 -4.79 33.25
C SER A 7 -5.95 -4.08 32.47
N VAL A 8 -5.80 -2.77 32.65
CA VAL A 8 -4.71 -1.98 32.04
C VAL A 8 -3.36 -2.41 32.61
N VAL A 9 -3.22 -2.52 33.94
CA VAL A 9 -1.97 -2.94 34.59
C VAL A 9 -1.56 -4.36 34.17
N ARG A 10 -2.51 -5.29 33.99
CA ARG A 10 -2.22 -6.63 33.47
C ARG A 10 -1.76 -6.61 32.01
N LYS A 11 -2.30 -5.72 31.17
CA LYS A 11 -1.85 -5.54 29.77
C LYS A 11 -0.49 -4.86 29.65
N LEU A 12 0.03 -4.24 30.72
CA LEU A 12 1.33 -3.56 30.75
C LEU A 12 2.46 -4.43 31.33
N ARG A 13 2.14 -5.48 32.09
CA ARG A 13 3.13 -6.42 32.64
C ARG A 13 3.86 -7.16 31.51
N GLY A 14 5.19 -7.17 31.57
CA GLY A 14 6.06 -7.89 30.62
C GLY A 14 6.46 -7.10 29.36
N ARG A 15 6.02 -5.84 29.21
CA ARG A 15 6.38 -4.99 28.06
C ARG A 15 7.66 -4.22 28.28
N SER A 16 8.44 -4.03 27.22
CA SER A 16 9.65 -3.20 27.27
C SER A 16 9.31 -1.72 27.42
N SER A 17 10.26 -0.91 27.91
CA SER A 17 10.11 0.55 27.99
C SER A 17 9.85 1.17 26.62
N HIS A 18 10.51 0.66 25.57
CA HIS A 18 10.29 1.10 24.20
C HIS A 18 8.86 0.80 23.73
N GLU A 19 8.31 -0.38 24.00
CA GLU A 19 6.91 -0.69 23.66
C GLU A 19 5.92 0.24 24.35
N LEU A 20 6.13 0.50 25.64
CA LEU A 20 5.27 1.41 26.39
C LEU A 20 5.31 2.83 25.82
N TYR A 21 6.50 3.31 25.48
CA TYR A 21 6.70 4.61 24.85
C TYR A 21 6.00 4.68 23.49
N THR A 22 6.25 3.72 22.59
CA THR A 22 5.62 3.69 21.25
C THR A 22 4.09 3.73 21.34
N ARG A 23 3.49 2.88 22.19
CA ARG A 23 2.03 2.84 22.34
C ARG A 23 1.46 4.11 22.97
N ALA A 24 2.18 4.72 23.92
CA ALA A 24 1.76 5.97 24.53
C ALA A 24 1.78 7.11 23.50
N THR A 25 2.85 7.21 22.70
CA THR A 25 3.00 8.20 21.63
C THR A 25 1.92 8.04 20.56
N GLN A 26 1.67 6.81 20.07
CA GLN A 26 0.57 6.53 19.14
C GLN A 26 -0.79 6.97 19.69
N ARG A 27 -1.06 6.66 20.96
CA ARG A 27 -2.31 7.07 21.62
C ARG A 27 -2.41 8.59 21.75
N ALA A 28 -1.30 9.27 22.05
CA ALA A 28 -1.25 10.74 22.11
C ALA A 28 -1.55 11.37 20.75
N TYR A 29 -0.96 10.86 19.66
CA TYR A 29 -1.29 11.30 18.30
C TYR A 29 -2.78 11.12 17.99
N ALA A 30 -3.34 9.94 18.26
CA ALA A 30 -4.76 9.68 17.97
C ALA A 30 -5.70 10.58 18.81
N LEU A 31 -5.33 10.91 20.06
CA LEU A 31 -6.07 11.88 20.87
C LEU A 31 -5.98 13.30 20.29
N GLY A 32 -4.79 13.71 19.86
CA GLY A 32 -4.57 15.01 19.21
C GLY A 32 -5.34 15.16 17.91
N GLU A 33 -5.33 14.15 17.04
CA GLU A 33 -6.09 14.12 15.79
C GLU A 33 -7.59 14.23 16.04
N ARG A 34 -8.14 13.48 17.02
CA ARG A 34 -9.56 13.61 17.40
C ARG A 34 -9.92 14.99 17.94
N ALA A 35 -9.03 15.61 18.72
CA ALA A 35 -9.25 16.96 19.21
C ALA A 35 -9.25 17.97 18.04
N ALA A 36 -8.32 17.83 17.09
CA ALA A 36 -8.26 18.67 15.89
C ALA A 36 -9.54 18.55 15.04
N LEU A 37 -10.02 17.33 14.80
CA LEU A 37 -11.27 17.08 14.07
C LEU A 37 -12.48 17.75 14.74
N ARG A 38 -12.59 17.68 16.08
CA ARG A 38 -13.66 18.37 16.82
C ARG A 38 -13.59 19.89 16.71
N MET A 39 -12.41 20.44 16.44
CA MET A 39 -12.21 21.87 16.18
C MET A 39 -12.36 22.22 14.70
N GLY A 40 -12.83 21.30 13.85
CA GLY A 40 -12.98 21.52 12.41
C GLY A 40 -11.65 21.62 11.65
N ARG A 41 -10.55 21.14 12.23
CA ARG A 41 -9.23 21.13 11.57
C ARG A 41 -9.00 19.76 10.94
N SER A 42 -8.81 19.75 9.63
CA SER A 42 -8.43 18.56 8.89
C SER A 42 -6.92 18.57 8.57
N PRO A 43 -6.16 17.54 8.96
CA PRO A 43 -4.75 17.45 8.62
C PRO A 43 -4.55 17.14 7.13
N ASP A 44 -3.62 17.86 6.46
CA ASP A 44 -3.09 17.52 5.11
C ASP A 44 -4.05 17.56 3.92
N GLU A 45 -5.01 18.49 3.92
CA GLU A 45 -5.85 18.67 2.73
C GLU A 45 -5.17 19.48 1.62
N VAL A 46 -3.99 20.05 1.90
CA VAL A 46 -3.29 20.94 0.98
C VAL A 46 -1.98 20.30 0.55
N ALA A 47 -1.83 20.12 -0.76
CA ALA A 47 -0.58 19.68 -1.36
C ALA A 47 0.53 20.71 -1.11
N PRO A 48 1.79 20.30 -0.90
CA PRO A 48 2.90 21.24 -0.91
C PRO A 48 3.05 21.83 -2.31
N ARG A 49 3.89 22.86 -2.46
CA ARG A 49 4.25 23.38 -3.78
C ARG A 49 4.98 22.29 -4.56
N PHE A 50 4.55 22.02 -5.79
CA PHE A 50 5.16 21.04 -6.70
C PHE A 50 5.18 21.59 -8.13
N ASP A 51 5.99 20.97 -8.98
CA ASP A 51 5.98 21.17 -10.43
C ASP A 51 5.17 20.04 -11.08
N ALA A 52 4.11 20.40 -11.80
CA ALA A 52 3.18 19.43 -12.39
C ALA A 52 3.83 18.59 -13.51
N ASP A 53 4.91 19.08 -14.12
CA ASP A 53 5.61 18.40 -15.21
C ASP A 53 6.63 17.38 -14.69
N THR A 54 7.13 17.55 -13.46
CA THR A 54 8.16 16.67 -12.87
C THR A 54 7.66 15.81 -11.70
N VAL A 55 6.47 16.08 -11.15
CA VAL A 55 5.91 15.23 -10.10
C VAL A 55 5.64 13.81 -10.63
N PHE A 56 5.96 12.80 -9.82
CA PHE A 56 5.88 11.37 -10.18
C PHE A 56 6.81 10.96 -11.35
N THR A 57 7.82 11.75 -11.70
CA THR A 57 8.83 11.36 -12.70
C THR A 57 10.06 10.70 -12.12
N GLN A 58 10.03 10.36 -10.83
CA GLN A 58 11.19 9.82 -10.12
C GLN A 58 11.63 8.46 -10.68
N PRO A 59 12.92 8.10 -10.56
CA PRO A 59 13.39 6.78 -10.91
C PRO A 59 12.56 5.70 -10.23
N PHE A 60 12.16 4.73 -11.03
CA PHE A 60 11.27 3.65 -10.62
C PHE A 60 11.82 2.32 -11.11
N PHE A 61 10.98 1.29 -11.10
CA PHE A 61 11.35 -0.07 -11.46
C PHE A 61 11.99 -0.13 -12.85
N PRO A 62 12.99 -1.01 -13.07
CA PRO A 62 13.56 -1.24 -14.39
C PRO A 62 12.47 -1.50 -15.43
N GLY A 63 12.63 -0.94 -16.63
CA GLY A 63 11.59 -1.00 -17.68
C GLY A 63 10.53 0.10 -17.57
N ILE A 64 10.19 0.60 -16.39
CA ILE A 64 9.21 1.70 -16.23
C ILE A 64 9.90 3.04 -15.97
N GLY A 65 10.94 3.03 -15.12
CA GLY A 65 11.67 4.23 -14.70
C GLY A 65 12.38 4.99 -15.84
N GLY A 66 12.52 4.39 -17.03
CA GLY A 66 13.02 5.05 -18.24
C GLY A 66 12.00 5.95 -18.95
N GLY A 67 10.84 6.20 -18.33
CA GLY A 67 9.74 6.95 -18.93
C GLY A 67 9.13 6.21 -20.13
N LYS A 68 8.57 6.96 -21.08
CA LYS A 68 7.87 6.39 -22.25
C LYS A 68 8.72 5.36 -23.01
N ASN A 69 10.00 5.62 -23.22
CA ASN A 69 10.90 4.71 -23.92
C ASN A 69 11.12 3.40 -23.15
N GLY A 70 11.27 3.49 -21.83
CA GLY A 70 11.32 2.31 -20.97
C GLY A 70 10.05 1.48 -21.16
N VAL A 71 8.89 2.09 -20.94
CA VAL A 71 7.59 1.43 -20.98
C VAL A 71 7.36 0.74 -22.33
N GLN A 72 7.68 1.40 -23.45
CA GLN A 72 7.54 0.81 -24.78
C GLN A 72 8.48 -0.38 -25.00
N SER A 73 9.70 -0.34 -24.48
CA SER A 73 10.62 -1.49 -24.56
C SER A 73 10.13 -2.67 -23.71
N THR A 74 9.55 -2.42 -22.53
CA THR A 74 8.90 -3.45 -21.71
C THR A 74 7.69 -4.05 -22.43
N ILE A 75 6.84 -3.24 -23.06
CA ILE A 75 5.69 -3.73 -23.84
C ILE A 75 6.15 -4.61 -25.01
N ALA A 76 7.18 -4.18 -25.75
CA ALA A 76 7.73 -4.97 -26.84
C ALA A 76 8.25 -6.33 -26.36
N ALA A 77 8.93 -6.36 -25.22
CA ALA A 77 9.39 -7.60 -24.60
C ALA A 77 8.21 -8.49 -24.17
N LEU A 78 7.18 -7.93 -23.51
CA LEU A 78 5.98 -8.67 -23.10
C LEU A 78 5.23 -9.25 -24.28
N ARG A 79 5.05 -8.50 -25.37
CA ARG A 79 4.43 -9.01 -26.61
C ARG A 79 5.20 -10.18 -27.23
N ALA A 80 6.52 -10.22 -27.06
CA ALA A 80 7.35 -11.30 -27.57
C ALA A 80 7.26 -12.58 -26.72
N VAL A 81 7.18 -12.45 -25.39
CA VAL A 81 7.23 -13.61 -24.47
C VAL A 81 5.86 -14.09 -23.99
N ALA A 82 4.85 -13.22 -23.99
CA ALA A 82 3.52 -13.47 -23.45
C ALA A 82 2.45 -12.64 -24.22
N PRO A 83 2.23 -12.92 -25.51
CA PRO A 83 1.34 -12.14 -26.36
C PRO A 83 -0.13 -12.08 -25.87
N GLN A 84 -0.58 -13.09 -25.13
CA GLN A 84 -1.93 -13.15 -24.54
C GLN A 84 -2.16 -12.08 -23.46
N ASP A 85 -1.10 -11.66 -22.75
CA ASP A 85 -1.20 -10.78 -21.58
C ASP A 85 -1.84 -9.43 -21.93
N GLU A 86 -1.61 -8.90 -23.13
CA GLU A 86 -2.22 -7.65 -23.58
C GLU A 86 -3.75 -7.74 -23.59
N SER A 87 -4.29 -8.80 -24.20
CA SER A 87 -5.74 -8.99 -24.28
C SER A 87 -6.38 -9.25 -22.90
N GLU A 88 -5.67 -9.94 -22.01
CA GLU A 88 -6.11 -10.18 -20.63
C GLU A 88 -6.10 -8.90 -19.78
N VAL A 89 -5.06 -8.06 -19.94
CA VAL A 89 -5.00 -6.74 -19.29
C VAL A 89 -6.16 -5.87 -19.75
N LEU A 90 -6.43 -5.79 -21.06
CA LEU A 90 -7.52 -4.98 -21.60
C LEU A 90 -8.89 -5.47 -21.13
N THR A 91 -9.08 -6.79 -21.05
CA THR A 91 -10.31 -7.39 -20.51
C THR A 91 -10.52 -7.03 -19.05
N ARG A 92 -9.46 -7.15 -18.22
CA ARG A 92 -9.51 -6.76 -16.80
C ARG A 92 -9.72 -5.26 -16.61
N ALA A 93 -9.10 -4.41 -17.43
CA ALA A 93 -9.30 -2.96 -17.39
C ALA A 93 -10.75 -2.59 -17.72
N ALA A 94 -11.32 -3.18 -18.77
CA ALA A 94 -12.71 -2.96 -19.15
C ALA A 94 -13.69 -3.43 -18.07
N ALA A 95 -13.39 -4.54 -17.39
CA ALA A 95 -14.17 -5.02 -16.25
C ALA A 95 -14.09 -4.02 -15.07
N ALA A 96 -12.89 -3.64 -14.67
CA ALA A 96 -12.67 -2.71 -13.56
C ALA A 96 -13.32 -1.33 -13.81
N GLU A 97 -13.33 -0.83 -15.05
CA GLU A 97 -13.98 0.44 -15.39
C GLU A 97 -15.50 0.42 -15.12
N ARG A 98 -16.14 -0.74 -15.33
CA ARG A 98 -17.58 -0.94 -15.02
C ARG A 98 -17.82 -1.21 -13.53
N GLY A 99 -16.76 -1.35 -12.74
CA GLY A 99 -16.83 -1.74 -11.34
C GLY A 99 -16.83 -3.24 -11.10
N ASP A 100 -16.42 -4.06 -12.07
CA ASP A 100 -16.26 -5.50 -11.91
C ASP A 100 -14.80 -5.79 -11.53
N ILE A 101 -14.55 -6.24 -10.29
CA ILE A 101 -13.19 -6.52 -9.79
C ILE A 101 -13.08 -7.93 -9.22
N SER A 102 -11.93 -8.57 -9.41
CA SER A 102 -11.63 -9.87 -8.78
C SER A 102 -11.09 -9.65 -7.37
N LEU A 103 -11.66 -10.32 -6.37
CA LEU A 103 -11.38 -10.05 -4.96
C LEU A 103 -11.28 -11.33 -4.12
N LEU A 104 -10.19 -11.50 -3.35
CA LEU A 104 -9.98 -12.52 -2.30
C LEU A 104 -10.50 -13.95 -2.61
N GLY A 105 -10.42 -14.40 -3.88
CA GLY A 105 -10.95 -15.72 -4.28
C GLY A 105 -12.48 -15.82 -4.36
N TYR A 106 -13.23 -14.74 -4.11
CA TYR A 106 -14.68 -14.65 -4.36
C TYR A 106 -15.05 -14.60 -5.85
N GLY A 107 -14.05 -14.56 -6.73
CA GLY A 107 -14.24 -14.36 -8.16
C GLY A 107 -14.54 -12.89 -8.48
N MET A 108 -15.28 -12.67 -9.56
CA MET A 108 -15.64 -11.34 -10.05
C MET A 108 -16.79 -10.76 -9.23
N LEU A 109 -16.57 -9.59 -8.64
CA LEU A 109 -17.53 -8.86 -7.82
C LEU A 109 -17.87 -7.52 -8.46
N HIS A 110 -19.16 -7.21 -8.58
CA HIS A 110 -19.62 -5.89 -9.01
C HIS A 110 -19.70 -4.93 -7.82
N VAL A 111 -18.76 -3.99 -7.74
CA VAL A 111 -18.72 -2.92 -6.73
C VAL A 111 -19.23 -1.58 -7.28
N GLY A 112 -19.38 -1.47 -8.61
CA GLY A 112 -19.76 -0.24 -9.31
C GLY A 112 -18.56 0.65 -9.64
N ALA A 113 -18.73 1.56 -10.60
CA ALA A 113 -17.65 2.44 -11.07
C ALA A 113 -17.22 3.51 -10.05
N THR A 114 -18.05 3.77 -9.04
CA THR A 114 -17.77 4.62 -7.87
C THR A 114 -18.41 3.94 -6.65
N PRO A 115 -17.80 2.90 -6.08
CA PRO A 115 -18.39 2.14 -4.98
C PRO A 115 -18.58 3.01 -3.74
N ASP A 116 -19.49 2.59 -2.86
CA ASP A 116 -19.51 3.08 -1.48
C ASP A 116 -18.29 2.50 -0.75
N TRP A 117 -17.19 3.26 -0.74
CA TRP A 117 -15.87 2.84 -0.24
C TRP A 117 -15.84 2.40 1.23
N GLN A 118 -16.93 2.63 1.97
CA GLN A 118 -17.10 2.28 3.38
C GLN A 118 -17.97 1.04 3.58
N ARG A 119 -18.48 0.44 2.51
CA ARG A 119 -19.47 -0.63 2.56
C ARG A 119 -18.84 -1.99 2.31
N ASP A 120 -19.19 -2.95 3.16
CA ASP A 120 -19.09 -4.37 2.83
C ASP A 120 -20.23 -4.75 1.88
N PRO A 121 -19.95 -5.10 0.62
CA PRO A 121 -20.98 -5.44 -0.37
C PRO A 121 -21.72 -6.75 -0.06
N PHE A 122 -21.17 -7.64 0.76
CA PHE A 122 -21.82 -8.91 1.11
C PHE A 122 -22.75 -8.77 2.31
N ALA A 123 -22.28 -8.14 3.38
CA ALA A 123 -23.12 -7.87 4.56
C ALA A 123 -24.06 -6.66 4.35
N ASN A 124 -23.83 -5.85 3.31
CA ASN A 124 -24.51 -4.59 3.06
C ASN A 124 -24.42 -3.61 4.25
N LEU A 125 -23.32 -3.67 5.01
CA LEU A 125 -23.05 -2.82 6.16
C LEU A 125 -22.08 -1.72 5.75
N ARG A 126 -22.40 -0.48 6.13
CA ARG A 126 -21.56 0.69 5.89
C ARG A 126 -20.87 1.10 7.19
N ALA A 127 -19.53 1.11 7.17
CA ALA A 127 -18.73 1.46 8.34
C ALA A 127 -18.96 2.93 8.77
N PRO A 128 -18.84 3.23 10.08
CA PRO A 128 -18.98 4.59 10.60
C PRO A 128 -17.99 5.59 9.97
N GLN A 129 -18.44 6.84 9.81
CA GLN A 129 -17.62 7.97 9.35
C GLN A 129 -17.12 8.77 10.57
N GLU A 130 -16.30 8.12 11.38
CA GLU A 130 -15.67 8.68 12.57
C GLU A 130 -14.14 8.66 12.44
N HIS A 131 -13.42 9.23 13.42
CA HIS A 131 -11.96 9.06 13.47
C HIS A 131 -11.62 7.56 13.54
N TRP A 132 -10.70 7.12 12.69
CA TRP A 132 -10.37 5.70 12.50
C TRP A 132 -10.12 4.96 13.83
N SER A 133 -9.54 5.62 14.84
CA SER A 133 -9.20 4.99 16.11
C SER A 133 -10.39 4.68 17.02
N THR A 134 -11.60 5.14 16.69
CA THR A 134 -12.84 4.82 17.42
C THR A 134 -13.67 3.75 16.73
N ILE A 135 -13.38 3.42 15.47
CA ILE A 135 -14.14 2.46 14.69
C ILE A 135 -13.82 1.04 15.20
N PRO A 136 -14.81 0.26 15.67
CA PRO A 136 -14.61 -1.11 16.12
C PRO A 136 -14.53 -2.05 14.91
N TYR A 137 -13.48 -1.92 14.09
CA TYR A 137 -13.41 -2.59 12.79
C TYR A 137 -13.35 -4.12 12.82
N LEU A 138 -13.09 -4.71 13.99
CA LEU A 138 -13.16 -6.16 14.20
C LEU A 138 -14.58 -6.64 14.53
N ASP A 139 -15.51 -5.73 14.83
CA ASP A 139 -16.90 -6.06 15.06
C ASP A 139 -17.65 -6.16 13.73
N ARG A 140 -17.85 -7.40 13.29
CA ARG A 140 -18.55 -7.72 12.04
C ARG A 140 -20.00 -7.20 12.00
N HIS A 141 -20.62 -6.94 13.15
CA HIS A 141 -21.97 -6.39 13.20
C HIS A 141 -22.00 -4.89 12.95
N VAL A 142 -20.84 -4.22 13.09
CA VAL A 142 -20.70 -2.78 12.84
C VAL A 142 -20.21 -2.51 11.42
N VAL A 143 -19.23 -3.26 10.92
CA VAL A 143 -18.55 -2.96 9.65
C VAL A 143 -18.65 -4.04 8.57
N GLY A 144 -19.27 -5.19 8.86
CA GLY A 144 -19.20 -6.36 7.99
C GLY A 144 -17.82 -7.02 8.01
N ASP A 145 -17.42 -7.66 6.92
CA ASP A 145 -16.07 -8.18 6.74
C ASP A 145 -15.10 -7.05 6.33
N HIS A 146 -14.32 -6.59 7.30
CA HIS A 146 -13.32 -5.54 7.07
C HIS A 146 -12.31 -5.89 5.98
N LYS A 147 -12.02 -7.18 5.75
CA LYS A 147 -11.04 -7.59 4.73
C LYS A 147 -11.56 -7.33 3.32
N VAL A 148 -12.86 -7.56 3.11
CA VAL A 148 -13.50 -7.26 1.82
C VAL A 148 -13.46 -5.75 1.56
N VAL A 149 -13.84 -4.94 2.55
CA VAL A 149 -13.79 -3.48 2.43
C VAL A 149 -12.37 -3.02 2.12
N TRP A 150 -11.38 -3.50 2.88
CA TRP A 150 -10.00 -3.09 2.68
C TRP A 150 -9.42 -3.56 1.34
N GLU A 151 -9.71 -4.77 0.87
CA GLU A 151 -9.20 -5.24 -0.42
C GLU A 151 -9.69 -4.37 -1.59
N ILE A 152 -10.97 -3.96 -1.59
CA ILE A 152 -11.50 -2.99 -2.58
C ILE A 152 -10.69 -1.69 -2.52
N ASN A 153 -10.38 -1.23 -1.31
CA ASN A 153 -9.70 0.03 -1.03
C ASN A 153 -8.18 -0.06 -1.08
N ARG A 154 -7.58 -1.23 -1.34
CA ARG A 154 -6.16 -1.33 -1.75
C ARG A 154 -5.96 -0.81 -3.16
N HIS A 155 -7.02 -0.78 -3.97
CA HIS A 155 -7.00 -0.30 -5.36
C HIS A 155 -5.95 -0.98 -6.24
N GLN A 156 -5.63 -2.26 -5.98
CA GLN A 156 -4.63 -2.98 -6.77
C GLN A 156 -5.01 -3.04 -8.27
N TYR A 157 -6.31 -3.05 -8.57
CA TYR A 157 -6.83 -3.00 -9.93
C TYR A 157 -6.57 -1.66 -10.66
N PHE A 158 -6.16 -0.58 -9.98
CA PHE A 158 -5.76 0.67 -10.63
C PHE A 158 -4.52 0.49 -11.51
N LEU A 159 -3.62 -0.43 -11.16
CA LEU A 159 -2.47 -0.78 -12.00
C LEU A 159 -2.93 -1.26 -13.38
N THR A 160 -4.06 -1.96 -13.47
CA THR A 160 -4.59 -2.48 -14.73
C THR A 160 -4.97 -1.36 -15.70
N PHE A 161 -5.48 -0.22 -15.20
CA PHE A 161 -5.71 0.96 -16.05
C PHE A 161 -4.39 1.52 -16.60
N GLY A 162 -3.36 1.57 -15.76
CA GLY A 162 -2.03 2.01 -16.19
C GLY A 162 -1.41 1.10 -17.24
N GLN A 163 -1.53 -0.21 -17.07
CA GLN A 163 -1.07 -1.19 -18.06
C GLN A 163 -1.84 -1.07 -19.38
N ALA A 164 -3.17 -0.95 -19.32
CA ALA A 164 -4.01 -0.78 -20.50
C ALA A 164 -3.69 0.51 -21.27
N PHE A 165 -3.47 1.62 -20.55
CA PHE A 165 -2.99 2.86 -21.15
C PHE A 165 -1.62 2.69 -21.80
N ALA A 166 -0.69 2.01 -21.14
CA ALA A 166 0.64 1.77 -21.67
C ALA A 166 0.59 0.98 -23.01
N TYR A 167 -0.26 -0.05 -23.11
CA TYR A 167 -0.44 -0.86 -24.32
C TYR A 167 -1.10 -0.08 -25.48
N THR A 168 -2.08 0.77 -25.19
CA THR A 168 -3.01 1.31 -26.19
C THR A 168 -2.86 2.81 -26.47
N GLY A 169 -2.35 3.56 -25.49
CA GLY A 169 -2.40 5.03 -25.50
C GLY A 169 -3.81 5.62 -25.32
N ASP A 170 -4.83 4.81 -25.03
CA ASP A 170 -6.22 5.26 -24.95
C ASP A 170 -6.50 6.00 -23.63
N GLU A 171 -6.86 7.29 -23.74
CA GLU A 171 -7.23 8.18 -22.63
C GLU A 171 -8.46 7.70 -21.83
N ARG A 172 -9.22 6.73 -22.33
CA ARG A 172 -10.29 6.07 -21.56
C ARG A 172 -9.78 5.53 -20.23
N TRP A 173 -8.61 4.88 -20.20
CA TRP A 173 -8.11 4.22 -18.97
C TRP A 173 -7.66 5.22 -17.89
N PRO A 174 -6.85 6.26 -18.21
CA PRO A 174 -6.54 7.31 -17.25
C PRO A 174 -7.80 8.05 -16.77
N LYS A 175 -8.79 8.31 -17.63
CA LYS A 175 -10.07 8.93 -17.22
C LYS A 175 -10.85 8.07 -16.22
N ALA A 176 -10.87 6.74 -16.42
CA ALA A 176 -11.49 5.82 -15.46
C ALA A 176 -10.77 5.84 -14.11
N PHE A 177 -9.44 5.76 -14.11
CA PHE A 177 -8.61 5.87 -12.91
C PHE A 177 -8.85 7.18 -12.15
N VAL A 178 -8.79 8.32 -12.84
CA VAL A 178 -9.00 9.66 -12.25
C VAL A 178 -10.38 9.75 -11.63
N ARG A 179 -11.44 9.34 -12.34
CA ARG A 179 -12.81 9.33 -11.81
C ARG A 179 -12.94 8.51 -10.53
N MET A 180 -12.38 7.29 -10.51
CA MET A 180 -12.47 6.41 -9.35
C MET A 180 -11.68 6.96 -8.16
N LEU A 181 -10.46 7.44 -8.39
CA LEU A 181 -9.61 7.97 -7.32
C LEU A 181 -10.13 9.31 -6.78
N ASP A 182 -10.62 10.22 -7.64
CA ASP A 182 -11.28 11.45 -7.18
C ASP A 182 -12.49 11.12 -6.30
N GLY A 183 -13.34 10.18 -6.71
CA GLY A 183 -14.48 9.72 -5.92
C GLY A 183 -14.07 9.11 -4.58
N TRP A 184 -12.95 8.37 -4.54
CA TRP A 184 -12.39 7.87 -3.28
C TRP A 184 -11.92 9.02 -2.39
N LEU A 185 -11.18 9.98 -2.95
CA LEU A 185 -10.63 11.13 -2.21
C LEU A 185 -11.75 12.01 -1.62
N ASP A 186 -12.88 12.14 -2.33
CA ASP A 186 -14.05 12.90 -1.86
C ASP A 186 -14.72 12.28 -0.63
N THR A 187 -14.66 10.95 -0.48
CA THR A 187 -15.39 10.22 0.58
C THR A 187 -14.49 9.55 1.62
N ASN A 188 -13.18 9.71 1.52
CA ASN A 188 -12.19 9.12 2.43
C ASN A 188 -11.20 10.17 2.95
N PRO A 189 -11.67 11.26 3.58
CA PRO A 189 -10.78 12.29 4.09
C PRO A 189 -9.78 11.72 5.09
N PRO A 190 -8.57 12.30 5.20
CA PRO A 190 -7.55 11.85 6.13
C PRO A 190 -8.08 11.61 7.54
N THR A 191 -7.67 10.49 8.13
CA THR A 191 -8.00 10.07 9.51
C THR A 191 -9.47 9.66 9.77
N ILE A 192 -10.36 9.71 8.78
CA ILE A 192 -11.79 9.41 8.95
C ILE A 192 -12.16 8.14 8.19
N GLY A 193 -12.91 7.27 8.85
CA GLY A 193 -13.48 6.09 8.24
C GLY A 193 -12.55 4.87 8.25
N MET A 194 -13.11 3.78 7.74
CA MET A 194 -12.54 2.43 7.89
C MET A 194 -11.22 2.25 7.14
N ASN A 195 -11.01 3.01 6.06
CA ASN A 195 -9.83 2.91 5.20
C ASN A 195 -8.54 3.50 5.80
N TRP A 196 -8.64 4.06 7.01
CA TRP A 196 -7.52 4.53 7.83
C TRP A 196 -7.31 3.69 9.11
N CYS A 197 -8.09 2.61 9.32
CA CYS A 197 -7.99 1.78 10.52
C CYS A 197 -6.77 0.84 10.54
N SER A 198 -6.20 0.53 9.37
CA SER A 198 -5.06 -0.37 9.23
C SER A 198 -3.96 0.29 8.41
N SER A 199 -2.80 0.49 9.04
CA SER A 199 -1.61 1.08 8.42
C SER A 199 -1.13 0.27 7.21
N LEU A 200 -1.24 -1.07 7.25
CA LEU A 200 -0.89 -1.91 6.11
C LEU A 200 -1.73 -1.59 4.86
N GLU A 201 -3.02 -1.31 5.05
CA GLU A 201 -3.94 -0.98 3.96
C GLU A 201 -3.66 0.41 3.38
N VAL A 202 -3.30 1.36 4.26
CA VAL A 202 -2.79 2.69 3.87
C VAL A 202 -1.52 2.53 3.02
N SER A 203 -0.61 1.65 3.42
CA SER A 203 0.62 1.37 2.67
C SER A 203 0.34 0.82 1.28
N TYR A 204 -0.45 -0.26 1.17
CA TYR A 204 -0.70 -0.87 -0.14
C TYR A 204 -1.47 0.01 -1.09
N ARG A 205 -2.42 0.79 -0.59
CA ARG A 205 -3.12 1.78 -1.41
C ARG A 205 -2.15 2.80 -2.00
N ALA A 206 -1.23 3.34 -1.20
CA ALA A 206 -0.21 4.27 -1.69
C ALA A 206 0.69 3.62 -2.76
N ILE A 207 1.11 2.38 -2.56
CA ILE A 207 1.91 1.61 -3.53
C ILE A 207 1.13 1.44 -4.84
N SER A 208 -0.13 1.01 -4.79
CA SER A 208 -0.96 0.83 -6.00
C SER A 208 -1.16 2.13 -6.78
N TRP A 209 -1.36 3.25 -6.09
CA TRP A 209 -1.49 4.56 -6.74
C TRP A 209 -0.19 4.99 -7.43
N LEU A 210 0.95 4.86 -6.75
CA LEU A 210 2.24 5.25 -7.31
C LEU A 210 2.60 4.41 -8.53
N TRP A 211 2.31 3.11 -8.51
CA TRP A 211 2.45 2.24 -9.68
C TRP A 211 1.58 2.68 -10.86
N ALA A 212 0.30 2.97 -10.61
CA ALA A 212 -0.63 3.44 -11.64
C ALA A 212 -0.18 4.79 -12.24
N LEU A 213 0.25 5.73 -11.38
CA LEU A 213 0.76 7.04 -11.79
C LEU A 213 2.03 6.93 -12.63
N GLN A 214 2.97 6.05 -12.28
CA GLN A 214 4.20 5.85 -13.07
C GLN A 214 3.92 5.46 -14.52
N LEU A 215 2.80 4.79 -14.80
CA LEU A 215 2.37 4.42 -16.16
C LEU A 215 1.50 5.48 -16.85
N MET A 216 0.81 6.35 -16.08
CA MET A 216 -0.19 7.28 -16.61
C MET A 216 0.14 8.77 -16.40
N ARG A 217 1.29 9.12 -15.81
CA ARG A 217 1.64 10.51 -15.44
C ARG A 217 1.64 11.52 -16.59
N ASP A 218 1.82 11.02 -17.82
CA ASP A 218 1.85 11.82 -19.06
C ASP A 218 0.48 11.84 -19.78
N ALA A 219 -0.53 11.18 -19.23
CA ALA A 219 -1.90 11.21 -19.76
C ALA A 219 -2.55 12.56 -19.49
N HIS A 220 -3.36 13.04 -20.42
CA HIS A 220 -4.07 14.32 -20.29
C HIS A 220 -5.02 14.32 -19.08
N ALA A 221 -5.65 13.17 -18.78
CA ALA A 221 -6.54 13.08 -17.62
C ALA A 221 -5.82 13.29 -16.28
N VAL A 222 -4.52 13.00 -16.19
CA VAL A 222 -3.71 13.11 -14.96
C VAL A 222 -3.12 14.52 -14.89
N ASP A 223 -4.02 15.50 -14.77
CA ASP A 223 -3.68 16.92 -14.78
C ASP A 223 -3.07 17.42 -13.45
N ALA A 224 -2.66 18.69 -13.42
CA ALA A 224 -2.07 19.32 -12.24
C ALA A 224 -3.02 19.34 -11.03
N ARG A 225 -4.33 19.51 -11.24
CA ARG A 225 -5.32 19.53 -10.15
C ARG A 225 -5.40 18.14 -9.51
N PHE A 226 -5.51 17.11 -10.32
CA PHE A 226 -5.55 15.73 -9.85
C PHE A 226 -4.24 15.35 -9.13
N LYS A 227 -3.09 15.66 -9.72
CA LYS A 227 -1.76 15.46 -9.10
C LYS A 227 -1.68 16.12 -7.72
N ALA A 228 -2.17 17.35 -7.55
CA ALA A 228 -2.22 18.03 -6.26
C ALA A 228 -3.05 17.25 -5.23
N ARG A 229 -4.26 16.83 -5.60
CA ARG A 229 -5.15 16.07 -4.68
C ARG A 229 -4.51 14.76 -4.24
N VAL A 230 -3.89 14.02 -5.16
CA VAL A 230 -3.21 12.77 -4.85
C VAL A 230 -1.99 13.02 -3.96
N LEU A 231 -1.20 14.06 -4.24
CA LEU A 231 -0.02 14.41 -3.44
C LEU A 231 -0.39 14.80 -2.00
N ALA A 232 -1.46 15.58 -1.80
CA ALA A 232 -2.00 15.90 -0.48
C ALA A 232 -2.41 14.63 0.28
N SER A 233 -3.10 13.71 -0.40
CA SER A 233 -3.49 12.44 0.19
C SER A 233 -2.28 11.57 0.53
N LEU A 234 -1.28 11.44 -0.35
CA LEU A 234 -0.05 10.69 -0.10
C LEU A 234 0.76 11.29 1.07
N GLN A 235 0.71 12.61 1.27
CA GLN A 235 1.26 13.24 2.46
C GLN A 235 0.58 12.75 3.74
N ALA A 236 -0.76 12.70 3.73
CA ALA A 236 -1.53 12.14 4.85
C ALA A 236 -1.23 10.65 5.08
N HIS A 237 -1.07 9.86 4.01
CA HIS A 237 -0.67 8.45 4.09
C HIS A 237 0.70 8.31 4.76
N GLY A 238 1.71 9.07 4.30
CA GLY A 238 3.05 9.04 4.88
C GLY A 238 3.06 9.41 6.38
N ARG A 239 2.33 10.45 6.78
CA ARG A 239 2.22 10.82 8.21
C ARG A 239 1.49 9.77 9.04
N HIS A 240 0.44 9.16 8.50
CA HIS A 240 -0.28 8.09 9.18
C HIS A 240 0.65 6.89 9.42
N LEU A 241 1.33 6.43 8.36
CA LEU A 241 2.27 5.30 8.45
C LEU A 241 3.38 5.60 9.47
N GLU A 242 4.02 6.76 9.39
CA GLU A 242 5.07 7.18 10.33
C GLU A 242 4.61 7.12 11.79
N ARG A 243 3.39 7.59 12.07
CA ARG A 243 2.85 7.63 13.44
C ARG A 243 2.41 6.26 13.94
N TYR A 244 1.89 5.41 13.06
CA TYR A 244 1.13 4.21 13.41
C TYR A 244 1.72 2.91 12.86
N LEU A 245 3.06 2.84 12.74
CA LEU A 245 3.75 1.59 12.47
C LEU A 245 3.37 0.49 13.49
N SER A 246 3.18 -0.71 12.96
CA SER A 246 2.80 -1.95 13.66
C SER A 246 3.98 -2.59 14.41
N THR A 247 4.88 -1.79 15.00
CA THR A 247 6.15 -2.25 15.63
C THR A 247 5.96 -3.30 16.73
N TYR A 248 4.83 -3.26 17.43
CA TYR A 248 4.48 -4.21 18.51
C TYR A 248 3.13 -4.89 18.25
N PHE A 249 2.91 -5.25 16.99
CA PHE A 249 1.69 -5.89 16.52
C PHE A 249 2.04 -7.17 15.75
N SER A 250 1.18 -8.17 15.89
CA SER A 250 1.28 -9.43 15.16
C SER A 250 0.07 -9.52 14.21
N PRO A 251 0.27 -9.94 12.94
CA PRO A 251 1.48 -10.54 12.38
C PRO A 251 2.59 -9.54 12.05
N ASN A 252 3.85 -10.00 12.04
CA ASN A 252 5.02 -9.14 11.88
C ASN A 252 5.19 -8.65 10.42
N THR A 253 4.53 -9.30 9.47
CA THR A 253 4.47 -8.90 8.05
C THR A 253 3.81 -7.54 7.83
N HIS A 254 2.97 -7.08 8.76
CA HIS A 254 2.38 -5.73 8.68
C HIS A 254 3.46 -4.66 8.72
N LEU A 255 4.44 -4.80 9.62
CA LEU A 255 5.49 -3.80 9.81
C LEU A 255 6.34 -3.63 8.55
N THR A 256 6.72 -4.72 7.89
CA THR A 256 7.53 -4.67 6.66
C THR A 256 6.71 -4.15 5.48
N GLY A 257 5.44 -4.53 5.36
CA GLY A 257 4.54 -3.96 4.35
C GLY A 257 4.31 -2.45 4.54
N GLU A 258 4.14 -1.98 5.77
CA GLU A 258 4.00 -0.56 6.11
C GLU A 258 5.27 0.25 5.83
N ALA A 259 6.43 -0.31 6.20
CA ALA A 259 7.73 0.27 5.94
C ALA A 259 8.02 0.39 4.43
N LEU A 260 7.59 -0.59 3.63
CA LEU A 260 7.68 -0.52 2.18
C LEU A 260 6.86 0.66 1.63
N GLY A 261 5.64 0.90 2.13
CA GLY A 261 4.83 2.05 1.72
C GLY A 261 5.51 3.39 2.04
N LEU A 262 6.10 3.53 3.22
CA LEU A 262 6.91 4.70 3.56
C LEU A 262 8.07 4.90 2.60
N PHE A 263 8.76 3.82 2.23
CA PHE A 263 9.85 3.88 1.26
C PHE A 263 9.37 4.31 -0.13
N TYR A 264 8.23 3.79 -0.59
CA TYR A 264 7.60 4.22 -1.84
C TYR A 264 7.22 5.70 -1.82
N ILE A 265 6.49 6.16 -0.80
CA ILE A 265 6.07 7.58 -0.71
C ILE A 265 7.31 8.48 -0.66
N GLY A 266 8.28 8.14 0.19
CA GLY A 266 9.47 8.96 0.38
C GLY A 266 10.38 9.06 -0.84
N THR A 267 10.44 8.02 -1.68
CA THR A 267 11.27 8.03 -2.89
C THR A 267 10.54 8.57 -4.12
N GLN A 268 9.21 8.41 -4.18
CA GLN A 268 8.43 8.77 -5.36
C GLN A 268 7.75 10.14 -5.28
N CYS A 269 7.74 10.75 -4.10
CA CYS A 269 7.17 12.08 -3.86
C CYS A 269 8.16 13.00 -3.11
N PRO A 270 9.36 13.29 -3.67
CA PRO A 270 10.38 14.10 -3.00
C PRO A 270 9.95 15.54 -2.70
N GLU A 271 8.86 16.00 -3.32
CA GLU A 271 8.24 17.31 -3.08
C GLU A 271 7.55 17.37 -1.70
N LEU A 272 7.28 16.22 -1.08
CA LEU A 272 6.68 16.17 0.24
C LEU A 272 7.72 16.56 1.31
N PRO A 273 7.38 17.43 2.28
CA PRO A 273 8.34 17.93 3.27
C PRO A 273 9.06 16.86 4.11
N ARG A 274 8.48 15.65 4.22
CA ARG A 274 9.02 14.53 5.00
C ARG A 274 9.49 13.36 4.13
N ALA A 275 9.57 13.53 2.81
CA ALA A 275 9.86 12.45 1.87
C ALA A 275 11.16 11.71 2.20
N GLU A 276 12.27 12.44 2.36
CA GLU A 276 13.57 11.86 2.71
C GLU A 276 13.54 11.11 4.06
N HIS A 277 12.83 11.67 5.04
CA HIS A 277 12.65 11.03 6.33
C HIS A 277 11.88 9.71 6.20
N TRP A 278 10.78 9.69 5.43
CA TRP A 278 10.00 8.47 5.21
C TRP A 278 10.76 7.41 4.41
N ALA A 279 11.54 7.81 3.40
CA ALA A 279 12.42 6.90 2.69
C ALA A 279 13.44 6.27 3.65
N SER A 280 14.09 7.09 4.48
CA SER A 280 15.07 6.61 5.46
C SER A 280 14.43 5.71 6.53
N LEU A 281 13.26 6.08 7.04
CA LEU A 281 12.53 5.31 8.05
C LEU A 281 12.08 3.95 7.51
N GLY A 282 11.45 3.93 6.33
CA GLY A 282 10.98 2.71 5.68
C GLY A 282 12.13 1.73 5.42
N ALA A 283 13.21 2.23 4.81
CA ALA A 283 14.43 1.44 4.58
C ALA A 283 15.03 0.89 5.88
N SER A 284 15.13 1.74 6.90
CA SER A 284 15.71 1.36 8.19
C SER A 284 14.89 0.30 8.93
N VAL A 285 13.55 0.36 8.83
CA VAL A 285 12.66 -0.67 9.40
C VAL A 285 12.78 -1.99 8.62
N LEU A 286 12.77 -1.95 7.29
CA LEU A 286 12.93 -3.14 6.45
C LEU A 286 14.28 -3.83 6.71
N GLU A 287 15.38 -3.08 6.70
CA GLU A 287 16.72 -3.67 6.88
C GLU A 287 16.90 -4.28 8.29
N ARG A 288 16.39 -3.63 9.35
CA ARG A 288 16.40 -4.22 10.70
C ARG A 288 15.48 -5.43 10.84
N ALA A 289 14.37 -5.46 10.09
CA ALA A 289 13.44 -6.58 10.16
C ALA A 289 14.10 -7.87 9.65
N LEU A 290 15.05 -7.80 8.70
CA LEU A 290 15.78 -8.97 8.21
C LEU A 290 16.45 -9.76 9.34
N ASP A 291 17.06 -9.08 10.31
CA ASP A 291 17.79 -9.71 11.43
C ASP A 291 16.92 -10.62 12.30
N THR A 292 15.60 -10.39 12.29
CA THR A 292 14.65 -11.10 13.16
C THR A 292 13.61 -11.90 12.39
N GLN A 293 13.36 -11.56 11.13
CA GLN A 293 12.31 -12.16 10.33
C GLN A 293 12.81 -13.17 9.29
N VAL A 294 14.10 -13.13 8.96
CA VAL A 294 14.73 -14.07 8.02
C VAL A 294 15.79 -14.86 8.77
N LEU A 295 15.57 -16.17 8.92
CA LEU A 295 16.50 -17.04 9.62
C LEU A 295 17.80 -17.25 8.83
N ALA A 296 18.80 -17.84 9.48
CA ALA A 296 20.11 -18.06 8.87
C ALA A 296 20.06 -18.93 7.61
N ASP A 297 19.11 -19.86 7.54
CA ASP A 297 18.82 -20.72 6.38
C ASP A 297 17.93 -20.07 5.31
N GLY A 298 17.49 -18.82 5.52
CA GLY A 298 16.61 -18.08 4.61
C GLY A 298 15.12 -18.28 4.87
N VAL A 299 14.72 -19.15 5.78
CA VAL A 299 13.29 -19.38 6.08
C VAL A 299 12.71 -18.14 6.76
N TYR A 300 11.48 -17.76 6.39
CA TYR A 300 10.75 -16.69 7.09
C TYR A 300 10.33 -17.19 8.47
N PHE A 301 10.54 -16.39 9.51
CA PHE A 301 10.48 -16.88 10.90
C PHE A 301 9.12 -17.45 11.35
N GLU A 302 7.99 -17.04 10.73
CA GLU A 302 6.66 -17.62 11.03
C GLU A 302 6.46 -19.02 10.44
N GLN A 303 7.40 -19.49 9.60
CA GLN A 303 7.40 -20.83 8.98
C GLN A 303 6.12 -21.17 8.17
N ALA A 304 5.38 -20.14 7.76
CA ALA A 304 4.23 -20.28 6.85
C ALA A 304 4.66 -19.95 5.42
N THR A 305 4.36 -20.85 4.48
CA THR A 305 4.84 -20.74 3.08
C THR A 305 4.27 -19.52 2.36
N GLN A 306 3.04 -19.12 2.69
CA GLN A 306 2.40 -17.91 2.14
C GLN A 306 3.08 -16.63 2.64
N TYR A 307 3.39 -16.54 3.94
CA TYR A 307 4.10 -15.38 4.46
C TYR A 307 5.56 -15.33 4.02
N HIS A 308 6.17 -16.48 3.73
CA HIS A 308 7.49 -16.52 3.11
C HIS A 308 7.48 -15.85 1.73
N ARG A 309 6.55 -16.24 0.84
CA ARG A 309 6.37 -15.60 -0.49
C ARG A 309 6.05 -14.11 -0.37
N TYR A 310 5.13 -13.77 0.52
CA TYR A 310 4.74 -12.39 0.76
C TYR A 310 5.92 -11.51 1.20
N THR A 311 6.80 -12.05 2.05
CA THR A 311 8.00 -11.35 2.51
C THR A 311 9.02 -11.21 1.38
N ILE A 312 9.17 -12.22 0.52
CA ILE A 312 9.98 -12.11 -0.71
C ILE A 312 9.48 -10.96 -1.58
N ASP A 313 8.17 -10.88 -1.85
CA ASP A 313 7.60 -9.81 -2.68
C ASP A 313 7.91 -8.41 -2.13
N ILE A 314 7.82 -8.24 -0.80
CA ILE A 314 8.19 -6.98 -0.12
C ILE A 314 9.66 -6.63 -0.38
N TYR A 315 10.58 -7.56 -0.19
CA TYR A 315 12.02 -7.28 -0.36
C TYR A 315 12.46 -7.19 -1.82
N VAL A 316 11.78 -7.87 -2.75
CA VAL A 316 11.96 -7.65 -4.20
C VAL A 316 11.57 -6.23 -4.57
N HIS A 317 10.39 -5.77 -4.13
CA HIS A 317 9.95 -4.40 -4.35
C HIS A 317 10.93 -3.40 -3.76
N TYR A 318 11.38 -3.63 -2.52
CA TYR A 318 12.38 -2.77 -1.87
C TYR A 318 13.69 -2.72 -2.65
N ALA A 319 14.28 -3.87 -2.99
CA ALA A 319 15.57 -3.96 -3.68
C ALA A 319 15.53 -3.30 -5.07
N LEU A 320 14.46 -3.51 -5.85
CA LEU A 320 14.32 -2.92 -7.18
C LEU A 320 14.17 -1.40 -7.11
N LEU A 321 13.36 -0.90 -6.18
CA LEU A 321 13.19 0.54 -6.01
C LEU A 321 14.44 1.20 -5.41
N ALA A 322 15.09 0.55 -4.43
CA ALA A 322 16.36 0.99 -3.85
C ALA A 322 17.44 1.11 -4.93
N LYS A 323 17.56 0.12 -5.82
CA LYS A 323 18.46 0.18 -6.97
C LYS A 323 18.16 1.39 -7.86
N ALA A 324 16.88 1.66 -8.15
CA ALA A 324 16.48 2.77 -9.00
C ALA A 324 16.89 4.14 -8.41
N VAL A 325 16.78 4.29 -7.09
CA VAL A 325 17.18 5.51 -6.36
C VAL A 325 18.62 5.46 -5.85
N ARG A 326 19.43 4.53 -6.34
CA ARG A 326 20.86 4.36 -6.02
C ARG A 326 21.15 4.18 -4.52
N ARG A 327 20.23 3.54 -3.80
CA ARG A 327 20.45 3.08 -2.43
C ARG A 327 21.11 1.71 -2.43
N ASP A 328 22.20 1.58 -1.69
CA ASP A 328 22.92 0.31 -1.55
C ASP A 328 22.11 -0.70 -0.73
N THR A 329 22.04 -1.92 -1.25
CA THR A 329 21.37 -3.08 -0.66
C THR A 329 22.21 -4.35 -0.80
N ALA A 330 23.44 -4.23 -1.32
CA ALA A 330 24.27 -5.36 -1.75
C ALA A 330 24.75 -6.24 -0.60
N HIS A 331 24.96 -5.65 0.59
CA HIS A 331 25.53 -6.36 1.73
C HIS A 331 24.50 -6.83 2.76
N THR A 332 23.25 -6.37 2.67
CA THR A 332 22.19 -6.67 3.64
C THR A 332 21.03 -7.41 2.99
N VAL A 333 20.31 -6.74 2.10
CA VAL A 333 19.05 -7.24 1.54
C VAL A 333 19.27 -8.27 0.45
N LEU A 334 20.16 -8.03 -0.51
CA LEU A 334 20.38 -8.98 -1.63
C LEU A 334 20.84 -10.37 -1.14
N PRO A 335 21.77 -10.49 -0.17
CA PRO A 335 22.14 -11.79 0.38
C PRO A 335 20.98 -12.49 1.11
N ALA A 336 20.16 -11.74 1.86
CA ALA A 336 18.99 -12.32 2.53
C ALA A 336 17.96 -12.81 1.52
N LEU A 337 17.66 -12.00 0.51
CA LEU A 337 16.73 -12.33 -0.56
C LEU A 337 17.20 -13.55 -1.38
N SER A 338 18.51 -13.69 -1.61
CA SER A 338 19.08 -14.89 -2.24
C SER A 338 18.75 -16.16 -1.45
N ARG A 339 18.99 -16.16 -0.12
CA ARG A 339 18.67 -17.32 0.72
C ARG A 339 17.17 -17.61 0.76
N MET A 340 16.33 -16.58 0.79
CA MET A 340 14.88 -16.77 0.71
C MET A 340 14.45 -17.38 -0.62
N PHE A 341 15.04 -16.95 -1.74
CA PHE A 341 14.79 -17.57 -3.04
C PHE A 341 15.26 -19.03 -3.10
N ASP A 342 16.39 -19.35 -2.46
CA ASP A 342 16.84 -20.74 -2.35
C ASP A 342 15.79 -21.59 -1.62
N VAL A 343 15.21 -21.09 -0.51
CA VAL A 343 14.11 -21.78 0.19
C VAL A 343 12.91 -21.97 -0.73
N LEU A 344 12.48 -20.93 -1.45
CA LEU A 344 11.34 -21.03 -2.37
C LEU A 344 11.61 -22.05 -3.49
N LEU A 345 12.83 -22.09 -4.04
CA LEU A 345 13.24 -23.08 -5.03
C LEU A 345 13.10 -24.51 -4.50
N HIS A 346 13.55 -24.78 -3.26
CA HIS A 346 13.45 -26.10 -2.65
C HIS A 346 12.02 -26.50 -2.23
N LEU A 347 11.17 -25.51 -1.92
CA LEU A 347 9.76 -25.75 -1.61
C LEU A 347 8.89 -25.94 -2.87
N THR A 348 9.35 -25.45 -4.02
CA THR A 348 8.60 -25.53 -5.27
C THR A 348 8.62 -26.96 -5.81
N ARG A 349 7.43 -27.54 -5.96
CA ARG A 349 7.23 -28.88 -6.53
C ARG A 349 7.42 -28.85 -8.04
N GLY A 350 7.55 -30.02 -8.66
CA GLY A 350 7.75 -30.14 -10.12
C GLY A 350 6.62 -29.55 -10.98
N ASP A 351 5.45 -29.31 -10.40
CA ASP A 351 4.29 -28.65 -11.03
C ASP A 351 4.25 -27.12 -10.80
N GLY A 352 5.28 -26.54 -10.15
CA GLY A 352 5.34 -25.13 -9.82
C GLY A 352 4.54 -24.73 -8.58
N THR A 353 3.86 -25.66 -7.92
CA THR A 353 3.11 -25.38 -6.68
C THR A 353 4.02 -25.41 -5.45
N ILE A 354 3.58 -24.74 -4.39
CA ILE A 354 4.22 -24.80 -3.08
C ILE A 354 3.28 -25.45 -2.05
N PRO A 355 3.80 -26.21 -1.06
CA PRO A 355 2.99 -26.73 0.03
C PRO A 355 2.26 -25.62 0.79
N LEU A 356 1.02 -25.87 1.21
CA LEU A 356 0.30 -25.02 2.17
C LEU A 356 0.62 -25.53 3.57
N VAL A 357 1.41 -24.76 4.32
CA VAL A 357 1.84 -25.06 5.70
C VAL A 357 1.47 -23.90 6.60
#